data_AF-A0A3C0B7E5-F1
#
_entry.id   AF-A0A3C0B7E5-F1
#
_cell.length_a   1.000
_cell.length_b   1.000
_cell.length_c   1.000
_cell.angle_alpha   90.00
_cell.angle_beta   90.00
_cell.angle_gamma   90.00
#
_symmetry.space_group_name_H-M   'P 1'
#
loop_
_entity.id
_entity.type
_entity.pdbx_description
1 polymer ?
#
loop_
_entity_poly.entity_id
_entity_poly.type
_entity_poly.pdbx_seq_one_letter_code
_entity_poly.pdbx_strand_id
1 'polypeptide(L)'
;MNLTRRFVFFLIALFGLLHAANAQRVGLVLSGGGAKGVSHIGVIRALEEEGIPINYITGTSMGAIIGALYAAGYSPAEMEELVTSTSFASWVSGKVDEKYRYFFKKPPPNASWIDFSFNIDSVLSPNLPTNIVSPLVMDFAFMEIFAGAGAAAHYNFDSLLVPFRCMASDISRAQAVVLSKGDLGSAVRASMTFPFYFKPISIDSTLLFDGGMYNNFPSDVMYEEFFPDMIIGSQAASNYGEPEADNVISQLQNMLMTKREYTVICENGIIIKPNLKQVNVTDFRFTRQFIDSGYVMTKRHIAEIRQFVVDTVSLKTIENKRFRFNQKKPELIIDEIHISGLKPAQKQYIRGVLRSGVASFDTEVKDDPLTIEKLKPAYYKMLAEEKLESIYPKLIYDEQKQVFDLMLDVTRGNQLIAGMGGAVTSSSVNELFLQLQYNYWRKNSFQVTTNGYFGRFYNSAYLEGRVDFPYPKPFFFKTAFVFNKFNYFKTKTYFFEDEDPFFLIEKDNFLVLSG
;
A
#
# COMPACT_ATOMS: atom_id res chain seq x y z
N MET A 1 50.29 -29.04 -33.07
CA MET A 1 49.47 -28.80 -31.85
C MET A 1 48.39 -29.87 -31.82
N ASN A 2 48.59 -30.91 -31.00
CA ASN A 2 48.10 -32.27 -31.23
C ASN A 2 46.58 -32.43 -31.13
N LEU A 3 46.02 -33.24 -32.03
CA LEU A 3 44.61 -33.65 -32.13
C LEU A 3 44.06 -34.16 -30.79
N THR A 4 44.89 -34.83 -30.00
CA THR A 4 44.60 -35.31 -28.63
C THR A 4 44.28 -34.18 -27.66
N ARG A 5 44.94 -33.02 -27.76
CA ARG A 5 44.66 -31.88 -26.89
C ARG A 5 43.28 -31.27 -27.18
N ARG A 6 42.88 -31.19 -28.45
CA ARG A 6 41.56 -30.70 -28.87
C ARG A 6 40.43 -31.66 -28.44
N PHE A 7 40.68 -32.97 -28.50
CA PHE A 7 39.71 -33.99 -28.06
C PHE A 7 39.48 -33.95 -26.54
N VAL A 8 40.54 -33.75 -25.75
CA VAL A 8 40.43 -33.58 -24.29
C VAL A 8 39.69 -32.28 -23.92
N PHE A 9 39.97 -31.16 -24.60
CA PHE A 9 39.21 -29.92 -24.40
C PHE A 9 37.73 -30.06 -24.76
N PHE A 10 37.42 -30.82 -25.83
CA PHE A 10 36.05 -31.09 -26.24
C PHE A 10 35.32 -31.98 -25.22
N LEU A 11 35.98 -33.02 -24.68
CA LEU A 11 35.43 -33.86 -23.61
C LEU A 11 35.20 -33.09 -22.31
N ILE A 12 36.12 -32.21 -21.91
CA ILE A 12 35.96 -31.35 -20.72
C ILE A 12 34.82 -30.35 -20.92
N ALA A 13 34.69 -29.77 -22.11
CA ALA A 13 33.58 -28.88 -22.44
C ALA A 13 32.23 -29.63 -22.47
N LEU A 14 32.20 -30.85 -23.02
CA LEU A 14 31.01 -31.71 -23.03
C LEU A 14 30.62 -32.14 -21.61
N PHE A 15 31.60 -32.47 -20.76
CA PHE A 15 31.36 -32.84 -19.35
C PHE A 15 30.91 -31.63 -18.52
N GLY A 16 31.45 -30.44 -18.80
CA GLY A 16 30.99 -29.18 -18.21
C GLY A 16 29.57 -28.80 -18.63
N LEU A 17 29.19 -29.05 -19.90
CA LEU A 17 27.83 -28.89 -20.41
C LEU A 17 26.85 -29.89 -19.79
N LEU A 18 27.28 -31.15 -19.58
CA LEU A 18 26.47 -32.18 -18.92
C LEU A 18 26.29 -31.94 -17.41
N HIS A 19 27.27 -31.36 -16.73
CA HIS A 19 27.13 -30.94 -15.32
C HIS A 19 26.21 -29.72 -15.16
N ALA A 20 26.30 -28.74 -16.08
CA ALA A 20 25.39 -27.59 -16.08
C ALA A 20 23.93 -28.00 -16.37
N ALA A 21 23.71 -29.12 -17.07
CA ALA A 21 22.39 -29.67 -17.38
C ALA A 21 21.71 -30.41 -16.21
N ASN A 22 22.38 -30.58 -15.05
CA ASN A 22 21.86 -31.34 -13.90
C ASN A 22 21.64 -30.50 -12.63
N ALA A 23 21.59 -29.16 -12.73
CA ALA A 23 21.24 -28.34 -11.57
C ALA A 23 19.76 -28.51 -11.22
N GLN A 24 19.49 -29.05 -10.03
CA GLN A 24 18.15 -29.31 -9.54
C GLN A 24 17.37 -28.00 -9.38
N ARG A 25 16.14 -28.01 -9.91
CA ARG A 25 15.25 -26.86 -9.92
C ARG A 25 14.30 -26.94 -8.74
N VAL A 26 14.51 -26.07 -7.76
CA VAL A 26 13.70 -25.99 -6.55
C VAL A 26 12.78 -24.77 -6.60
N GLY A 27 11.48 -25.02 -6.53
CA GLY A 27 10.44 -24.00 -6.47
C GLY A 27 10.05 -23.68 -5.03
N LEU A 28 9.93 -22.40 -4.68
CA LEU A 28 9.43 -21.93 -3.39
C LEU A 28 8.03 -21.31 -3.55
N VAL A 29 7.03 -21.87 -2.87
CA VAL A 29 5.64 -21.38 -2.90
C VAL A 29 5.34 -20.67 -1.58
N LEU A 30 4.91 -19.41 -1.65
CA LEU A 30 4.63 -18.56 -0.49
C LEU A 30 3.14 -18.24 -0.41
N SER A 31 2.45 -18.72 0.62
CA SER A 31 1.03 -18.45 0.81
C SER A 31 0.75 -16.97 1.11
N GLY A 32 -0.51 -16.55 0.99
CA GLY A 32 -0.96 -15.36 1.72
C GLY A 32 -0.96 -15.56 3.24
N GLY A 33 -1.40 -14.55 3.99
CA GLY A 33 -1.48 -14.63 5.46
C GLY A 33 -1.43 -13.31 6.22
N GLY A 34 -1.52 -12.16 5.53
CA GLY A 34 -1.39 -10.86 6.15
C GLY A 34 -0.08 -10.75 6.94
N ALA A 35 -0.15 -10.23 8.16
CA ALA A 35 1.00 -10.08 9.05
C ALA A 35 1.77 -11.38 9.30
N LYS A 36 1.10 -12.54 9.30
CA LYS A 36 1.77 -13.85 9.48
C LYS A 36 2.71 -14.20 8.33
N GLY A 37 2.49 -13.64 7.13
CA GLY A 37 3.31 -13.90 5.95
C GLY A 37 4.75 -13.38 6.07
N VAL A 38 5.07 -12.51 7.03
CA VAL A 38 6.47 -12.12 7.29
C VAL A 38 7.33 -13.31 7.73
N SER A 39 6.72 -14.40 8.22
CA SER A 39 7.43 -15.66 8.51
C SER A 39 8.17 -16.26 7.31
N HIS A 40 7.74 -15.95 6.09
CA HIS A 40 8.42 -16.38 4.86
C HIS A 40 9.87 -15.87 4.78
N ILE A 41 10.18 -14.72 5.40
CA ILE A 41 11.56 -14.20 5.48
C ILE A 41 12.47 -15.19 6.21
N GLY A 42 11.99 -15.74 7.33
CA GLY A 42 12.72 -16.74 8.11
C GLY A 42 12.89 -18.06 7.35
N VAL A 43 11.88 -18.46 6.56
CA VAL A 43 11.98 -19.63 5.67
C VAL A 43 13.07 -19.45 4.65
N ILE A 44 13.04 -18.33 3.90
CA ILE A 44 14.07 -18.03 2.90
C ILE A 44 15.45 -17.98 3.53
N ARG A 45 15.60 -17.33 4.70
CA ARG A 45 16.87 -17.26 5.44
C ARG A 45 17.44 -18.64 5.73
N ALA A 46 16.63 -19.53 6.31
CA ALA A 46 17.06 -20.88 6.64
C ALA A 46 17.42 -21.69 5.39
N LEU A 47 16.69 -21.54 4.29
CA LEU A 47 17.04 -22.21 3.02
C LEU A 47 18.39 -21.72 2.48
N GLU A 48 18.65 -20.41 2.49
CA GLU A 48 19.94 -19.86 2.05
C GLU A 48 21.11 -20.31 2.92
N GLU A 49 20.96 -20.24 4.24
CA GLU A 49 22.01 -20.65 5.20
C GLU A 49 22.37 -22.13 5.06
N GLU A 50 21.39 -22.97 4.77
CA GLU A 50 21.58 -24.40 4.56
C GLU A 50 21.97 -24.74 3.12
N GLY A 51 22.13 -23.73 2.26
CA GLY A 51 22.56 -23.86 0.88
C GLY A 51 21.55 -24.55 -0.04
N ILE A 52 20.26 -24.53 0.32
CA ILE A 52 19.19 -25.02 -0.56
C ILE A 52 18.97 -23.99 -1.67
N PRO A 53 19.11 -24.34 -2.96
CA PRO A 53 18.82 -23.42 -4.05
C PRO A 53 17.34 -23.00 -4.05
N ILE A 54 17.08 -21.74 -4.38
CA ILE A 54 15.74 -21.23 -4.68
C ILE A 54 15.78 -20.75 -6.12
N ASN A 55 15.17 -21.51 -7.03
CA ASN A 55 15.22 -21.24 -8.47
C ASN A 55 14.01 -20.44 -8.93
N TYR A 56 12.85 -20.69 -8.34
CA TYR A 56 11.58 -20.07 -8.73
C TYR A 56 10.78 -19.69 -7.50
N ILE A 57 9.98 -18.63 -7.60
CA ILE A 57 9.07 -18.22 -6.53
C ILE A 57 7.66 -17.97 -7.08
N THR A 58 6.67 -18.55 -6.42
CA THR A 58 5.27 -18.11 -6.56
C THR A 58 4.76 -17.58 -5.23
N GLY A 59 3.98 -16.49 -5.27
CA GLY A 59 3.51 -15.84 -4.05
C GLY A 59 2.10 -15.28 -4.16
N THR A 60 1.40 -15.19 -3.03
CA THR A 60 0.09 -14.53 -2.95
C THR A 60 0.05 -13.56 -1.77
N SER A 61 -0.53 -12.37 -1.94
CA SER A 61 -0.69 -11.39 -0.86
C SER A 61 0.67 -11.06 -0.19
N MET A 62 0.80 -11.25 1.13
CA MET A 62 2.10 -11.11 1.80
C MET A 62 3.19 -12.05 1.25
N GLY A 63 2.85 -13.26 0.81
CA GLY A 63 3.77 -14.14 0.11
C GLY A 63 4.27 -13.56 -1.22
N ALA A 64 3.42 -12.81 -1.93
CA ALA A 64 3.83 -12.07 -3.13
C ALA A 64 4.78 -10.92 -2.79
N ILE A 65 4.56 -10.20 -1.68
CA ILE A 65 5.47 -9.13 -1.23
C ILE A 65 6.85 -9.69 -0.90
N ILE A 66 6.91 -10.71 -0.02
CA ILE A 66 8.20 -11.30 0.39
C ILE A 66 8.89 -11.97 -0.81
N GLY A 67 8.13 -12.68 -1.64
CA GLY A 67 8.65 -13.30 -2.85
C GLY A 67 9.19 -12.28 -3.86
N ALA A 68 8.48 -11.17 -4.07
CA ALA A 68 8.92 -10.11 -4.95
C ALA A 68 10.12 -9.34 -4.40
N LEU A 69 10.21 -9.10 -3.08
CA LEU A 69 11.40 -8.50 -2.46
C LEU A 69 12.63 -9.38 -2.72
N TYR A 70 12.51 -10.68 -2.48
CA TYR A 70 13.59 -11.62 -2.75
C TYR A 70 13.97 -11.65 -4.25
N ALA A 71 12.99 -11.79 -5.14
CA ALA A 71 13.20 -11.78 -6.59
C ALA A 71 13.75 -10.42 -7.08
N ALA A 72 13.42 -9.32 -6.42
CA ALA A 72 13.97 -8.00 -6.66
C ALA A 72 15.39 -7.84 -6.10
N GLY A 73 15.99 -8.85 -5.48
CA GLY A 73 17.38 -8.80 -5.04
C GLY A 73 17.61 -8.30 -3.61
N TYR A 74 16.58 -8.30 -2.76
CA TYR A 74 16.75 -8.09 -1.33
C TYR A 74 17.25 -9.38 -0.67
N SER A 75 18.13 -9.22 0.32
CA SER A 75 18.55 -10.29 1.22
C SER A 75 17.54 -10.50 2.35
N PRO A 76 17.53 -11.68 3.01
CA PRO A 76 16.67 -11.90 4.17
C PRO A 76 16.91 -10.92 5.33
N ALA A 77 18.10 -10.34 5.44
CA ALA A 77 18.40 -9.31 6.45
C ALA A 77 17.74 -7.97 6.08
N GLU A 78 17.90 -7.50 4.84
CA GLU A 78 17.27 -6.26 4.36
C GLU A 78 15.73 -6.37 4.38
N MET A 79 15.18 -7.54 4.06
CA MET A 79 13.74 -7.80 4.16
C MET A 79 13.24 -7.68 5.61
N GLU A 80 13.97 -8.24 6.58
CA GLU A 80 13.62 -8.11 8.00
C GLU A 80 13.69 -6.66 8.48
N GLU A 81 14.75 -5.93 8.11
CA GLU A 81 14.91 -4.51 8.44
C GLU A 81 13.73 -3.69 7.89
N LEU A 82 13.35 -3.94 6.63
CA LEU A 82 12.23 -3.27 5.98
C LEU A 82 10.91 -3.50 6.76
N VAL A 83 10.54 -4.75 7.03
CA VAL A 83 9.24 -5.07 7.67
C VAL A 83 9.18 -4.71 9.16
N THR A 84 10.32 -4.46 9.79
CA THR A 84 10.40 -3.99 11.19
C THR A 84 10.52 -2.46 11.31
N SER A 85 10.60 -1.75 10.18
CA SER A 85 10.74 -0.29 10.16
C SER A 85 9.45 0.46 10.51
N THR A 86 9.60 1.69 11.00
CA THR A 86 8.48 2.62 11.23
C THR A 86 7.82 3.06 9.92
N SER A 87 8.58 3.11 8.83
CA SER A 87 8.07 3.35 7.47
C SER A 87 7.06 2.27 7.08
N PHE A 88 7.41 0.99 7.23
CA PHE A 88 6.50 -0.11 6.95
C PHE A 88 5.23 -0.07 7.80
N ALA A 89 5.35 0.24 9.10
CA ALA A 89 4.19 0.43 9.96
C ALA A 89 3.26 1.58 9.46
N SER A 90 3.84 2.64 8.90
CA SER A 90 3.09 3.76 8.30
C SER A 90 2.40 3.33 7.01
N TRP A 91 3.03 2.48 6.20
CA TRP A 91 2.46 1.93 4.96
C TRP A 91 1.22 1.09 5.24
N VAL A 92 1.31 0.19 6.23
CA VAL A 92 0.21 -0.70 6.63
C VAL A 92 -0.93 0.06 7.31
N SER A 93 -0.62 1.09 8.10
CA SER A 93 -1.65 1.88 8.81
C SER A 93 -2.27 2.98 7.95
N GLY A 94 -1.71 3.27 6.77
CA GLY A 94 -2.14 4.36 5.89
C GLY A 94 -1.94 5.75 6.49
N LYS A 95 -1.19 5.87 7.58
CA LYS A 95 -0.93 7.14 8.26
C LYS A 95 0.27 7.83 7.62
N VAL A 96 0.04 9.06 7.16
CA VAL A 96 1.12 9.94 6.73
C VAL A 96 1.80 10.52 7.97
N ASP A 97 3.14 10.45 8.03
CA ASP A 97 3.94 11.03 9.11
C ASP A 97 3.62 12.52 9.29
N GLU A 98 3.45 12.96 10.56
CA GLU A 98 3.07 14.34 10.89
C GLU A 98 4.03 15.38 10.30
N LYS A 99 5.31 15.02 10.10
CA LYS A 99 6.30 15.93 9.49
C LYS A 99 5.94 16.36 8.06
N TYR A 100 5.08 15.61 7.37
CA TYR A 100 4.61 15.96 6.02
C TYR A 100 3.28 16.72 6.03
N ARG A 101 2.64 16.95 7.18
CA ARG A 101 1.38 17.71 7.27
C ARG A 101 1.64 19.17 7.64
N TYR A 102 1.25 20.09 6.77
CA TYR A 102 1.30 21.52 7.09
C TYR A 102 0.36 21.84 8.26
N PHE A 103 0.88 22.51 9.29
CA PHE A 103 0.10 22.89 10.47
C PHE A 103 -1.16 23.69 10.11
N PHE A 104 -1.04 24.68 9.23
CA PHE A 104 -2.15 25.52 8.78
C PHE A 104 -3.19 24.81 7.88
N LYS A 105 -2.93 23.56 7.50
CA LYS A 105 -3.87 22.69 6.75
C LYS A 105 -4.57 21.67 7.65
N LYS A 106 -4.23 21.59 8.95
CA LYS A 106 -5.02 20.78 9.89
C LYS A 106 -6.40 21.46 10.06
N PRO A 107 -7.51 20.76 9.79
CA PRO A 107 -8.84 21.30 10.06
C PRO A 107 -8.98 21.55 11.57
N PRO A 108 -9.64 22.63 12.00
CA PRO A 108 -9.93 22.83 13.41
C PRO A 108 -10.86 21.71 13.90
N PRO A 109 -10.75 21.28 15.17
CA PRO A 109 -11.68 20.32 15.73
C PRO A 109 -13.11 20.87 15.69
N ASN A 110 -14.08 20.00 15.40
CA ASN A 110 -15.50 20.30 15.38
C ASN A 110 -16.26 19.29 16.27
N ALA A 111 -17.58 19.47 16.42
CA ALA A 111 -18.42 18.58 17.21
C ALA A 111 -19.06 17.44 16.37
N SER A 112 -18.51 17.12 15.20
CA SER A 112 -19.02 16.01 14.38
C SER A 112 -18.70 14.68 15.04
N TRP A 113 -19.67 13.78 15.09
CA TRP A 113 -19.47 12.38 15.46
C TRP A 113 -19.38 11.49 14.21
N ILE A 114 -20.06 11.90 13.14
CA ILE A 114 -20.17 11.15 11.89
C ILE A 114 -20.07 12.14 10.72
N ASP A 115 -19.15 11.86 9.79
CA ASP A 115 -18.99 12.60 8.54
C ASP A 115 -19.35 11.72 7.33
N PHE A 116 -20.19 12.25 6.46
CA PHE A 116 -20.56 11.64 5.19
C PHE A 116 -19.93 12.42 4.03
N SER A 117 -19.26 11.72 3.12
CA SER A 117 -18.59 12.34 1.97
C SER A 117 -19.22 11.91 0.65
N PHE A 118 -19.48 12.88 -0.22
CA PHE A 118 -20.19 12.67 -1.49
C PHE A 118 -19.48 13.35 -2.67
N ASN A 119 -19.61 12.75 -3.84
CA ASN A 119 -19.32 13.40 -5.11
C ASN A 119 -20.59 14.06 -5.66
N ILE A 120 -20.48 15.32 -6.09
CA ILE A 120 -21.64 16.10 -6.56
C ILE A 120 -22.24 15.52 -7.86
N ASP A 121 -21.42 14.81 -8.63
CA ASP A 121 -21.82 14.13 -9.87
C ASP A 121 -22.53 12.78 -9.57
N SER A 122 -22.59 12.34 -8.31
CA SER A 122 -23.10 11.01 -7.92
C SER A 122 -23.90 11.04 -6.61
N VAL A 123 -24.56 12.15 -6.28
CA VAL A 123 -25.32 12.34 -5.02
C VAL A 123 -26.41 11.29 -4.79
N LEU A 124 -26.92 10.66 -5.86
CA LEU A 124 -27.92 9.59 -5.80
C LEU A 124 -27.35 8.19 -5.54
N SER A 125 -26.03 8.03 -5.59
CA SER A 125 -25.32 6.78 -5.31
C SER A 125 -24.30 7.05 -4.20
N PRO A 126 -24.68 6.95 -2.91
CA PRO A 126 -23.73 7.13 -1.82
C PRO A 126 -22.60 6.10 -1.98
N ASN A 127 -21.43 6.56 -2.41
CA ASN A 127 -20.22 5.76 -2.42
C ASN A 127 -19.82 5.54 -0.96
N LEU A 128 -20.26 4.43 -0.38
CA LEU A 128 -19.74 3.98 0.90
C LEU A 128 -18.21 3.83 0.76
N PRO A 129 -17.42 4.30 1.73
CA PRO A 129 -15.97 4.13 1.67
C PRO A 129 -15.65 2.63 1.56
N THR A 130 -15.07 2.24 0.42
CA THR A 130 -14.77 0.83 0.10
C THR A 130 -13.44 0.36 0.70
N ASN A 131 -12.77 1.17 1.51
CA ASN A 131 -11.48 0.87 2.09
C ASN A 131 -11.35 1.46 3.50
N ILE A 132 -10.92 0.60 4.44
CA ILE A 132 -10.67 0.96 5.85
C ILE A 132 -9.33 1.69 6.01
N VAL A 133 -8.37 1.40 5.13
CA VAL A 133 -7.02 1.98 5.17
C VAL A 133 -6.71 2.70 3.86
N SER A 134 -6.08 3.87 3.98
CA SER A 134 -5.58 4.63 2.84
C SER A 134 -4.35 3.93 2.24
N PRO A 135 -4.38 3.46 0.97
CA PRO A 135 -3.25 2.76 0.36
C PRO A 135 -2.14 3.71 -0.12
N LEU A 136 -2.33 5.02 -0.04
CA LEU A 136 -1.52 6.02 -0.77
C LEU A 136 -0.03 5.97 -0.44
N VAL A 137 0.29 5.75 0.83
CA VAL A 137 1.68 5.66 1.30
C VAL A 137 2.35 4.38 0.79
N MET A 138 1.59 3.29 0.80
CA MET A 138 2.02 1.97 0.34
C MET A 138 2.20 1.93 -1.18
N ASP A 139 1.32 2.58 -1.94
CA ASP A 139 1.42 2.67 -3.40
C ASP A 139 2.74 3.33 -3.82
N PHE A 140 3.14 4.42 -3.15
CA PHE A 140 4.44 5.05 -3.38
C PHE A 140 5.61 4.17 -2.96
N ALA A 141 5.52 3.51 -1.81
CA ALA A 141 6.58 2.63 -1.32
C ALA A 141 6.83 1.45 -2.28
N PHE A 142 5.78 0.83 -2.82
CA PHE A 142 5.93 -0.28 -3.75
C PHE A 142 6.54 0.16 -5.08
N MET A 143 6.13 1.32 -5.59
CA MET A 143 6.79 1.94 -6.74
C MET A 143 8.29 2.14 -6.46
N GLU A 144 8.65 2.77 -5.34
CA GLU A 144 10.04 3.06 -4.94
C GLU A 144 10.88 1.78 -4.80
N ILE A 145 10.35 0.74 -4.15
CA ILE A 145 11.05 -0.53 -3.89
C ILE A 145 11.28 -1.32 -5.20
N PHE A 146 10.26 -1.40 -6.06
CA PHE A 146 10.23 -2.37 -7.15
C PHE A 146 10.60 -1.80 -8.52
N ALA A 147 10.56 -0.48 -8.72
CA ALA A 147 10.82 0.15 -10.03
C ALA A 147 12.21 -0.22 -10.59
N GLY A 148 13.26 -0.14 -9.78
CA GLY A 148 14.62 -0.46 -10.22
C GLY A 148 14.80 -1.93 -10.62
N ALA A 149 14.17 -2.85 -9.88
CA ALA A 149 14.19 -4.27 -10.23
C ALA A 149 13.36 -4.59 -11.48
N GLY A 150 12.20 -3.94 -11.63
CA GLY A 150 11.37 -4.07 -12.83
C GLY A 150 12.11 -3.59 -14.08
N ALA A 151 12.80 -2.46 -14.01
CA ALA A 151 13.63 -1.93 -15.08
C ALA A 151 14.81 -2.86 -15.42
N ALA A 152 15.55 -3.32 -14.41
CA ALA A 152 16.67 -4.25 -14.61
C ALA A 152 16.26 -5.60 -15.25
N ALA A 153 15.00 -5.99 -15.07
CA ALA A 153 14.42 -7.20 -15.64
C ALA A 153 13.61 -6.95 -16.93
N HIS A 154 13.67 -5.74 -17.49
CA HIS A 154 12.89 -5.34 -18.68
C HIS A 154 11.39 -5.68 -18.55
N TYR A 155 10.84 -5.50 -17.35
CA TYR A 155 9.44 -5.79 -17.03
C TYR A 155 9.02 -7.25 -17.31
N ASN A 156 9.97 -8.19 -17.32
CA ASN A 156 9.74 -9.63 -17.41
C ASN A 156 10.13 -10.30 -16.09
N PHE A 157 9.19 -10.92 -15.37
CA PHE A 157 9.48 -11.47 -14.05
C PHE A 157 10.36 -12.72 -14.10
N ASP A 158 10.54 -13.35 -15.27
CA ASP A 158 11.54 -14.41 -15.47
C ASP A 158 12.98 -13.90 -15.41
N SER A 159 13.19 -12.60 -15.62
CA SER A 159 14.52 -11.96 -15.66
C SER A 159 14.92 -11.29 -14.35
N LEU A 160 14.12 -11.45 -13.30
CA LEU A 160 14.46 -11.03 -11.93
C LEU A 160 15.62 -11.88 -11.35
N LEU A 161 16.05 -11.60 -10.11
CA LEU A 161 17.09 -12.40 -9.44
C LEU A 161 16.75 -13.91 -9.47
N VAL A 162 15.47 -14.21 -9.27
CA VAL A 162 14.84 -15.50 -9.50
C VAL A 162 13.50 -15.27 -10.22
N PRO A 163 13.12 -16.11 -11.21
CA PRO A 163 11.82 -16.05 -11.83
C PRO A 163 10.67 -16.05 -10.81
N PHE A 164 9.71 -15.17 -11.02
CA PHE A 164 8.65 -14.88 -10.06
C PHE A 164 7.26 -14.90 -10.70
N ARG A 165 6.26 -15.40 -9.97
CA ARG A 165 4.83 -15.21 -10.25
C ARG A 165 4.12 -14.72 -9.00
N CYS A 166 3.15 -13.84 -9.17
CA CYS A 166 2.19 -13.54 -8.10
C CYS A 166 0.75 -13.69 -8.53
N MET A 167 -0.09 -14.01 -7.56
CA MET A 167 -1.52 -14.23 -7.79
C MET A 167 -2.31 -12.96 -7.53
N ALA A 168 -3.22 -12.64 -8.43
CA ALA A 168 -4.31 -11.71 -8.21
C ALA A 168 -5.65 -12.40 -8.50
N SER A 169 -6.75 -11.71 -8.24
CA SER A 169 -8.11 -12.23 -8.43
C SER A 169 -8.90 -11.30 -9.35
N ASP A 170 -9.42 -11.85 -10.44
CA ASP A 170 -10.42 -11.18 -11.29
C ASP A 170 -11.80 -11.61 -10.81
N ILE A 171 -12.47 -10.73 -10.07
CA ILE A 171 -13.80 -11.01 -9.53
C ILE A 171 -14.90 -11.01 -10.60
N SER A 172 -14.67 -10.36 -11.74
CA SER A 172 -15.66 -10.32 -12.84
C SER A 172 -15.77 -11.67 -13.54
N ARG A 173 -14.65 -12.40 -13.60
CA ARG A 173 -14.54 -13.75 -14.18
C ARG A 173 -14.50 -14.86 -13.13
N ALA A 174 -14.51 -14.51 -11.85
CA ALA A 174 -14.40 -15.43 -10.72
C ALA A 174 -13.19 -16.39 -10.79
N GLN A 175 -12.03 -15.87 -11.19
CA GLN A 175 -10.82 -16.67 -11.39
C GLN A 175 -9.55 -16.02 -10.87
N ALA A 176 -8.56 -16.85 -10.56
CA ALA A 176 -7.21 -16.39 -10.27
C ALA A 176 -6.51 -15.90 -11.55
N VAL A 177 -5.67 -14.88 -11.41
CA VAL A 177 -4.86 -14.31 -12.49
C VAL A 177 -3.40 -14.43 -12.08
N VAL A 178 -2.59 -15.04 -12.94
CA VAL A 178 -1.15 -15.15 -12.77
C VAL A 178 -0.49 -13.90 -13.35
N LEU A 179 0.25 -13.18 -12.53
CA LEU A 179 1.02 -12.01 -12.95
C LEU A 179 2.50 -12.40 -13.12
N SER A 180 2.97 -12.34 -14.37
CA SER A 180 4.31 -12.79 -14.80
C SER A 180 5.16 -11.71 -15.47
N LYS A 181 4.60 -10.53 -15.73
CA LYS A 181 5.27 -9.42 -16.43
C LYS A 181 4.59 -8.09 -16.14
N GLY A 182 5.21 -7.01 -16.61
CA GLY A 182 4.76 -5.65 -16.43
C GLY A 182 5.44 -4.98 -15.23
N ASP A 183 4.76 -4.00 -14.65
CA ASP A 183 5.29 -3.28 -13.49
C ASP A 183 5.17 -4.12 -12.22
N LEU A 184 6.32 -4.48 -11.65
CA LEU A 184 6.40 -5.37 -10.49
C LEU A 184 5.68 -4.79 -9.26
N GLY A 185 5.82 -3.48 -9.02
CA GLY A 185 5.13 -2.80 -7.92
C GLY A 185 3.62 -2.91 -8.04
N SER A 186 3.07 -2.70 -9.25
CA SER A 186 1.65 -2.87 -9.53
C SER A 186 1.19 -4.31 -9.38
N ALA A 187 1.97 -5.29 -9.85
CA ALA A 187 1.61 -6.69 -9.72
C ALA A 187 1.52 -7.12 -8.24
N VAL A 188 2.50 -6.74 -7.44
CA VAL A 188 2.52 -7.00 -5.99
C VAL A 188 1.38 -6.24 -5.29
N ARG A 189 1.12 -4.99 -5.68
CA ARG A 189 0.01 -4.19 -5.13
C ARG A 189 -1.36 -4.80 -5.41
N ALA A 190 -1.57 -5.33 -6.62
CA ALA A 190 -2.79 -6.05 -6.97
C ALA A 190 -2.96 -7.29 -6.11
N SER A 191 -1.87 -8.08 -5.96
CA SER A 191 -1.86 -9.31 -5.14
C SER A 191 -2.20 -9.09 -3.67
N MET A 192 -1.99 -7.88 -3.12
CA MET A 192 -2.36 -7.51 -1.74
C MET A 192 -3.59 -6.59 -1.65
N THR A 193 -4.47 -6.58 -2.66
CA THR A 193 -5.72 -5.80 -2.60
C THR A 193 -6.80 -6.57 -1.85
N PHE A 194 -6.69 -6.64 -0.52
CA PHE A 194 -7.72 -7.32 0.27
C PHE A 194 -9.05 -6.55 0.18
N PRO A 195 -10.18 -7.22 -0.20
CA PRO A 195 -11.47 -6.56 -0.35
C PRO A 195 -11.88 -5.77 0.90
N PHE A 196 -12.44 -4.59 0.70
CA PHE A 196 -12.88 -3.66 1.75
C PHE A 196 -11.78 -3.07 2.64
N TYR A 197 -10.53 -3.51 2.51
CA TYR A 197 -9.40 -3.00 3.29
C TYR A 197 -8.56 -2.02 2.47
N PHE A 198 -8.21 -2.40 1.24
CA PHE A 198 -7.48 -1.59 0.29
C PHE A 198 -8.30 -1.35 -0.98
N LYS A 199 -8.19 -0.15 -1.55
CA LYS A 199 -8.83 0.18 -2.83
C LYS A 199 -8.24 -0.71 -3.94
N PRO A 200 -9.07 -1.35 -4.80
CA PRO A 200 -8.59 -2.13 -5.92
C PRO A 200 -7.93 -1.28 -7.00
N ILE A 201 -7.01 -1.91 -7.71
CA ILE A 201 -6.30 -1.32 -8.83
C ILE A 201 -6.62 -2.09 -10.11
N SER A 202 -6.54 -1.38 -11.24
CA SER A 202 -6.74 -1.99 -12.55
C SER A 202 -5.38 -2.20 -13.22
N ILE A 203 -5.17 -3.41 -13.74
CA ILE A 203 -4.04 -3.73 -14.63
C ILE A 203 -4.63 -4.19 -15.96
N ASP A 204 -4.21 -3.58 -17.06
CA ASP A 204 -4.71 -3.87 -18.41
C ASP A 204 -6.25 -3.85 -18.50
N SER A 205 -6.87 -2.82 -17.89
CA SER A 205 -8.33 -2.64 -17.79
C SER A 205 -9.09 -3.71 -16.98
N THR A 206 -8.38 -4.67 -16.37
CA THR A 206 -8.96 -5.67 -15.47
C THR A 206 -8.83 -5.19 -14.03
N LEU A 207 -9.95 -5.10 -13.31
CA LEU A 207 -9.97 -4.73 -11.90
C LEU A 207 -9.54 -5.95 -11.06
N LEU A 208 -8.43 -5.80 -10.32
CA LEU A 208 -7.81 -6.91 -9.60
C LEU A 208 -7.91 -6.76 -8.08
N PHE A 209 -8.12 -7.91 -7.43
CA PHE A 209 -8.16 -8.08 -5.99
C PHE A 209 -7.05 -9.04 -5.52
N ASP A 210 -6.92 -9.19 -4.20
CA ASP A 210 -5.96 -10.11 -3.58
C ASP A 210 -6.11 -11.53 -4.14
N GLY A 211 -4.99 -12.13 -4.52
CA GLY A 211 -4.96 -13.49 -5.09
C GLY A 211 -5.52 -14.55 -4.16
N GLY A 212 -5.53 -14.29 -2.84
CA GLY A 212 -5.99 -15.21 -1.82
C GLY A 212 -7.47 -15.59 -1.92
N MET A 213 -8.29 -14.81 -2.64
CA MET A 213 -9.70 -15.16 -2.89
C MET A 213 -9.84 -16.47 -3.69
N TYR A 214 -9.00 -16.63 -4.72
CA TYR A 214 -9.07 -17.75 -5.67
C TYR A 214 -7.81 -18.58 -5.77
N ASN A 215 -6.66 -18.18 -5.24
CA ASN A 215 -5.46 -19.02 -5.14
C ASN A 215 -4.51 -18.48 -4.07
N ASN A 216 -4.73 -18.85 -2.81
CA ASN A 216 -3.91 -18.42 -1.67
C ASN A 216 -2.59 -19.20 -1.50
N PHE A 217 -2.38 -20.26 -2.28
CA PHE A 217 -1.19 -21.11 -2.21
C PHE A 217 -0.86 -21.66 -3.61
N PRO A 218 -0.11 -20.87 -4.41
CA PRO A 218 0.05 -21.09 -5.86
C PRO A 218 1.05 -22.20 -6.19
N SER A 219 0.84 -23.40 -5.66
CA SER A 219 1.65 -24.59 -5.97
C SER A 219 1.33 -25.18 -7.34
N ASP A 220 0.09 -25.03 -7.80
CA ASP A 220 -0.35 -25.33 -9.16
C ASP A 220 0.42 -24.49 -10.17
N VAL A 221 0.43 -23.16 -9.97
CA VAL A 221 1.16 -22.23 -10.84
C VAL A 221 2.65 -22.50 -10.83
N MET A 222 3.23 -22.84 -9.67
CA MET A 222 4.64 -23.26 -9.58
C MET A 222 4.91 -24.48 -10.46
N TYR A 223 4.03 -25.49 -10.43
CA TYR A 223 4.20 -26.70 -11.22
C TYR A 223 3.99 -26.46 -12.71
N GLU A 224 2.95 -25.72 -13.10
CA GLU A 224 2.56 -25.48 -14.49
C GLU A 224 3.51 -24.53 -15.22
N GLU A 225 3.98 -23.45 -14.57
CA GLU A 225 4.80 -22.42 -15.22
C GLU A 225 6.29 -22.76 -15.22
N PHE A 226 6.79 -23.46 -14.18
CA PHE A 226 8.22 -23.66 -13.98
C PHE A 226 8.68 -25.12 -14.01
N PHE A 227 7.75 -26.06 -13.82
CA PHE A 227 8.01 -27.51 -13.80
C PHE A 227 9.27 -27.89 -12.97
N PRO A 228 9.30 -27.53 -11.67
CA PRO A 228 10.46 -27.79 -10.82
C PRO A 228 10.57 -29.26 -10.43
N ASP A 229 11.78 -29.69 -10.08
CA ASP A 229 12.06 -31.06 -9.61
C ASP A 229 11.61 -31.26 -8.16
N MET A 230 11.43 -30.15 -7.41
CA MET A 230 10.94 -30.12 -6.04
C MET A 230 10.19 -28.82 -5.74
N ILE A 231 9.13 -28.91 -4.93
CA ILE A 231 8.41 -27.75 -4.40
C ILE A 231 8.53 -27.69 -2.88
N ILE A 232 9.03 -26.57 -2.38
CA ILE A 232 8.99 -26.21 -0.96
C ILE A 232 7.89 -25.18 -0.77
N GLY A 233 6.87 -25.55 -0.01
CA GLY A 233 5.76 -24.69 0.37
C GLY A 233 5.98 -24.03 1.72
N SER A 234 5.71 -22.73 1.83
CA SER A 234 5.61 -22.03 3.11
C SER A 234 4.17 -21.59 3.35
N GLN A 235 3.53 -22.20 4.35
CA GLN A 235 2.13 -21.94 4.69
C GLN A 235 2.04 -21.04 5.93
N ALA A 236 1.82 -19.73 5.71
CA ALA A 236 1.60 -18.74 6.76
C ALA A 236 0.11 -18.50 7.09
N ALA A 237 -0.79 -18.96 6.22
CA ALA A 237 -2.23 -18.87 6.42
C ALA A 237 -2.84 -20.20 6.90
N SER A 238 -3.84 -20.07 7.76
CA SER A 238 -4.82 -21.11 8.06
C SER A 238 -6.15 -20.69 7.45
N ASN A 239 -7.04 -21.64 7.17
CA ASN A 239 -8.42 -21.31 6.85
C ASN A 239 -9.01 -20.44 7.96
N TYR A 240 -9.86 -19.48 7.59
CA TYR A 240 -10.58 -18.66 8.55
C TYR A 240 -11.44 -19.57 9.44
N GLY A 241 -11.53 -19.21 10.73
CA GLY A 241 -12.44 -19.87 11.66
C GLY A 241 -13.89 -19.67 11.26
N GLU A 242 -14.80 -20.29 12.00
CA GLU A 242 -16.23 -20.09 11.76
C GLU A 242 -16.59 -18.60 11.87
N PRO A 243 -17.46 -18.09 10.99
CA PRO A 243 -17.87 -16.69 11.03
C PRO A 243 -18.64 -16.40 12.33
N GLU A 244 -18.34 -15.28 12.98
CA GLU A 244 -19.05 -14.84 14.18
C GLU A 244 -20.29 -14.02 13.79
N ALA A 245 -21.41 -14.24 14.48
CA ALA A 245 -22.71 -13.66 14.11
C ALA A 245 -22.73 -12.11 14.11
N ASP A 246 -21.96 -11.48 15.00
CA ASP A 246 -21.90 -10.02 15.14
C ASP A 246 -20.67 -9.38 14.47
N ASN A 247 -19.86 -10.19 13.77
CA ASN A 247 -18.63 -9.73 13.11
C ASN A 247 -18.76 -9.81 11.59
N VAL A 248 -19.27 -8.73 10.99
CA VAL A 248 -19.48 -8.60 9.55
C VAL A 248 -18.19 -8.85 8.75
N ILE A 249 -17.03 -8.45 9.28
CA ILE A 249 -15.74 -8.69 8.61
C ILE A 249 -15.44 -10.19 8.54
N SER A 250 -15.66 -10.94 9.63
CA SER A 250 -15.47 -12.39 9.64
C SER A 250 -16.40 -13.12 8.67
N GLN A 251 -17.63 -12.62 8.51
CA GLN A 251 -18.63 -13.16 7.59
C GLN A 251 -18.21 -12.92 6.15
N LEU A 252 -17.84 -11.68 5.81
CA LEU A 252 -17.34 -11.33 4.47
C LEU A 252 -16.07 -12.10 4.13
N GLN A 253 -15.14 -12.27 5.08
CA GLN A 253 -13.95 -13.10 4.89
C GLN A 253 -14.32 -14.54 4.50
N ASN A 254 -15.26 -15.16 5.23
CA ASN A 254 -15.71 -16.52 4.93
C ASN A 254 -16.54 -16.65 3.64
N MET A 255 -17.23 -15.58 3.21
CA MET A 255 -17.98 -15.56 1.95
C MET A 255 -17.10 -15.34 0.71
N LEU A 256 -16.06 -14.50 0.85
CA LEU A 256 -15.22 -14.07 -0.28
C LEU A 256 -13.97 -14.93 -0.48
N MET A 257 -13.51 -15.60 0.59
CA MET A 257 -12.30 -16.41 0.57
C MET A 257 -12.68 -17.88 0.45
N THR A 258 -12.18 -18.55 -0.58
CA THR A 258 -12.43 -19.98 -0.79
C THR A 258 -11.66 -20.80 0.26
N LYS A 259 -12.36 -21.64 1.04
CA LYS A 259 -11.68 -22.65 1.89
C LYS A 259 -10.88 -23.58 1.00
N ARG A 260 -9.59 -23.75 1.28
CA ARG A 260 -8.72 -24.64 0.50
C ARG A 260 -7.88 -25.54 1.36
N GLU A 261 -7.56 -26.69 0.79
CA GLU A 261 -6.49 -27.55 1.26
C GLU A 261 -5.16 -27.02 0.69
N TYR A 262 -4.18 -26.85 1.56
CA TYR A 262 -2.84 -26.47 1.16
C TYR A 262 -2.11 -27.74 0.74
N THR A 263 -2.17 -28.05 -0.55
CA THR A 263 -1.54 -29.24 -1.14
C THR A 263 -0.44 -28.83 -2.09
N VAL A 264 0.63 -29.62 -2.14
CA VAL A 264 1.71 -29.45 -3.12
C VAL A 264 1.47 -30.45 -4.25
N ILE A 265 1.39 -29.94 -5.48
CA ILE A 265 1.16 -30.73 -6.70
C ILE A 265 2.52 -31.16 -7.26
N CYS A 266 3.30 -31.88 -6.45
CA CYS A 266 4.61 -32.42 -6.83
C CYS A 266 4.89 -33.65 -5.96
N GLU A 267 5.40 -34.73 -6.56
CA GLU A 267 5.77 -35.96 -5.82
C GLU A 267 6.78 -35.67 -4.71
N ASN A 268 7.72 -34.75 -4.97
CA ASN A 268 8.75 -34.33 -4.03
C ASN A 268 8.39 -32.98 -3.38
N GLY A 269 7.22 -32.91 -2.76
CA GLY A 269 6.68 -31.69 -2.14
C GLY A 269 6.78 -31.67 -0.62
N ILE A 270 7.32 -30.59 -0.03
CA ILE A 270 7.34 -30.39 1.43
C ILE A 270 6.63 -29.08 1.80
N ILE A 271 5.78 -29.12 2.83
CA ILE A 271 5.11 -27.92 3.36
C ILE A 271 5.65 -27.56 4.73
N ILE A 272 6.35 -26.44 4.81
CA ILE A 272 6.79 -25.81 6.05
C ILE A 272 5.62 -25.02 6.63
N LYS A 273 5.23 -25.37 7.85
CA LYS A 273 4.17 -24.70 8.62
C LYS A 273 4.80 -24.00 9.83
N PRO A 274 5.07 -22.67 9.77
CA PRO A 274 5.52 -21.91 10.92
C PRO A 274 4.49 -21.99 12.06
N ASN A 275 4.97 -22.02 13.31
CA ASN A 275 4.11 -21.93 14.49
C ASN A 275 3.71 -20.46 14.71
N LEU A 276 2.47 -20.10 14.38
CA LEU A 276 2.01 -18.71 14.31
C LEU A 276 0.84 -18.49 15.26
N LYS A 277 0.90 -17.40 16.03
CA LYS A 277 -0.23 -16.94 16.83
C LYS A 277 -1.36 -16.50 15.91
N GLN A 278 -2.61 -16.73 16.34
CA GLN A 278 -3.76 -16.16 15.65
C GLN A 278 -3.84 -14.67 15.95
N VAL A 279 -3.72 -13.87 14.90
CA VAL A 279 -3.72 -12.41 14.94
C VAL A 279 -4.48 -11.88 13.73
N ASN A 280 -4.93 -10.63 13.81
CA ASN A 280 -5.56 -9.95 12.68
C ASN A 280 -4.57 -9.81 11.51
N VAL A 281 -5.11 -9.73 10.28
CA VAL A 281 -4.31 -9.65 9.05
C VAL A 281 -3.34 -8.47 9.00
N THR A 282 -3.57 -7.41 9.77
CA THR A 282 -2.70 -6.22 9.85
C THR A 282 -2.00 -6.05 11.19
N ASP A 283 -1.97 -7.08 12.04
CA ASP A 283 -1.30 -7.02 13.34
C ASP A 283 0.18 -7.43 13.24
N PHE A 284 1.04 -6.45 12.94
CA PHE A 284 2.48 -6.62 12.79
C PHE A 284 3.27 -6.49 14.10
N ARG A 285 2.62 -6.52 15.28
CA ARG A 285 3.32 -6.44 16.57
C ARG A 285 4.25 -7.64 16.83
N PHE A 286 3.96 -8.78 16.21
CA PHE A 286 4.69 -10.04 16.39
C PHE A 286 5.65 -10.37 15.24
N THR A 287 6.02 -9.39 14.40
CA THR A 287 6.84 -9.60 13.19
C THR A 287 8.09 -10.45 13.44
N ARG A 288 8.93 -10.10 14.43
CA ARG A 288 10.14 -10.89 14.74
C ARG A 288 9.83 -12.33 15.15
N GLN A 289 8.82 -12.54 16.00
CA GLN A 289 8.40 -13.88 16.43
C GLN A 289 7.95 -14.74 15.25
N PHE A 290 7.28 -14.15 14.26
CA PHE A 290 6.85 -14.87 13.05
C PHE A 290 8.04 -15.22 12.14
N ILE A 291 9.00 -14.29 11.97
CA ILE A 291 10.25 -14.55 11.22
C ILE A 291 11.02 -15.70 11.89
N ASP A 292 11.24 -15.64 13.21
CA ASP A 292 11.94 -16.67 13.97
C ASP A 292 11.26 -18.04 13.84
N SER A 293 9.92 -18.05 13.89
CA SER A 293 9.14 -19.27 13.75
C SER A 293 9.31 -19.91 12.36
N GLY A 294 9.29 -19.09 11.29
CA GLY A 294 9.58 -19.56 9.94
C GLY A 294 10.98 -20.15 9.80
N TYR A 295 11.98 -19.50 10.39
CA TYR A 295 13.36 -19.97 10.41
C TYR A 295 13.49 -21.33 11.14
N VAL A 296 13.02 -21.40 12.38
CA VAL A 296 13.11 -22.62 13.21
C VAL A 296 12.37 -23.78 12.56
N MET A 297 11.18 -23.54 12.02
CA MET A 297 10.41 -24.61 11.37
C MET A 297 11.06 -25.10 10.08
N THR A 298 11.69 -24.22 9.32
CA THR A 298 12.46 -24.62 8.13
C THR A 298 13.65 -25.47 8.52
N LYS A 299 14.43 -25.04 9.53
CA LYS A 299 15.59 -25.78 10.05
C LYS A 299 15.24 -27.22 10.46
N ARG A 300 14.04 -27.45 11.01
CA ARG A 300 13.54 -28.79 11.35
C ARG A 300 13.26 -29.68 10.14
N HIS A 301 12.90 -29.09 9.00
CA HIS A 301 12.61 -29.83 7.77
C HIS A 301 13.84 -29.99 6.85
N ILE A 302 14.99 -29.40 7.18
CA ILE A 302 16.19 -29.47 6.32
C ILE A 302 16.61 -30.91 6.05
N ALA A 303 16.58 -31.79 7.06
CA ALA A 303 16.94 -33.19 6.88
C ALA A 303 16.01 -33.90 5.87
N GLU A 304 14.72 -33.56 5.86
CA GLU A 304 13.72 -34.07 4.91
C GLU A 304 13.94 -33.46 3.52
N ILE A 305 14.13 -32.14 3.43
CA ILE A 305 14.44 -31.44 2.19
C ILE A 305 15.68 -32.03 1.52
N ARG A 306 16.73 -32.34 2.31
CA ARG A 306 17.98 -32.93 1.83
C ARG A 306 17.85 -34.36 1.33
N GLN A 307 16.74 -35.06 1.57
CA GLN A 307 16.46 -36.34 0.91
C GLN A 307 16.20 -36.17 -0.59
N PHE A 308 15.65 -35.02 -0.96
CA PHE A 308 15.27 -34.71 -2.34
C PHE A 308 16.24 -33.71 -2.99
N VAL A 309 16.78 -32.74 -2.23
CA VAL A 309 17.71 -31.71 -2.73
C VAL A 309 19.16 -32.09 -2.46
N VAL A 310 19.83 -32.58 -3.50
CA VAL A 310 21.25 -32.95 -3.43
C VAL A 310 22.15 -31.74 -3.67
N ASP A 311 21.70 -30.81 -4.50
CA ASP A 311 22.45 -29.60 -4.84
C ASP A 311 22.66 -28.70 -3.63
N THR A 312 23.81 -28.02 -3.61
CA THR A 312 24.12 -27.04 -2.58
C THR A 312 24.71 -25.79 -3.20
N VAL A 313 24.16 -24.63 -2.84
CA VAL A 313 24.66 -23.33 -3.25
C VAL A 313 25.24 -22.61 -2.03
N SER A 314 26.49 -22.16 -2.12
CA SER A 314 27.09 -21.39 -1.02
C SER A 314 26.44 -20.01 -0.88
N LEU A 315 26.35 -19.51 0.36
CA LEU A 315 25.89 -18.14 0.64
C LEU A 315 26.65 -17.09 -0.19
N LYS A 316 27.97 -17.23 -0.32
CA LYS A 316 28.80 -16.35 -1.14
C LYS A 316 28.38 -16.34 -2.62
N THR A 317 27.94 -17.48 -3.16
CA THR A 317 27.43 -17.56 -4.54
C THR A 317 26.13 -16.77 -4.68
N ILE A 318 25.23 -16.91 -3.70
CA ILE A 318 23.93 -16.20 -3.68
C ILE A 318 24.16 -14.70 -3.55
N GLU A 319 25.02 -14.26 -2.62
CA GLU A 319 25.39 -12.86 -2.43
C GLU A 319 26.01 -12.26 -3.69
N ASN A 320 26.91 -12.98 -4.37
CA ASN A 320 27.48 -12.54 -5.64
C ASN A 320 26.43 -12.41 -6.75
N LYS A 321 25.48 -13.36 -6.83
CA LYS A 321 24.36 -13.30 -7.78
C LYS A 321 23.49 -12.07 -7.51
N ARG A 322 23.14 -11.84 -6.24
CA ARG A 322 22.38 -10.68 -5.76
C ARG A 322 23.09 -9.36 -6.07
N PHE A 323 24.39 -9.27 -5.76
CA PHE A 323 25.21 -8.11 -6.06
C PHE A 323 25.24 -7.78 -7.54
N ARG A 324 25.46 -8.77 -8.42
CA ARG A 324 25.43 -8.60 -9.87
C ARG A 324 24.06 -8.16 -10.39
N PHE A 325 22.97 -8.66 -9.82
CA PHE A 325 21.63 -8.22 -10.18
C PHE A 325 21.39 -6.78 -9.73
N ASN A 326 21.74 -6.44 -8.50
CA ASN A 326 21.54 -5.10 -7.93
C ASN A 326 22.35 -4.03 -8.67
N GLN A 327 23.53 -4.35 -9.23
CA GLN A 327 24.28 -3.42 -10.08
C GLN A 327 23.58 -3.07 -11.40
N LYS A 328 22.66 -3.91 -11.90
CA LYS A 328 21.90 -3.62 -13.11
C LYS A 328 20.73 -2.67 -12.87
N LYS A 329 20.36 -2.43 -11.62
CA LYS A 329 19.24 -1.55 -11.29
C LYS A 329 19.63 -0.11 -11.61
N PRO A 330 18.89 0.59 -12.48
CA PRO A 330 19.13 1.99 -12.73
C PRO A 330 18.78 2.83 -11.50
N GLU A 331 19.42 3.99 -11.39
CA GLU A 331 19.09 4.98 -10.37
C GLU A 331 17.70 5.56 -10.63
N LEU A 332 16.91 5.81 -9.58
CA LEU A 332 15.55 6.33 -9.67
C LEU A 332 15.56 7.85 -9.90
N ILE A 333 16.06 8.26 -11.06
CA ILE A 333 16.06 9.63 -11.57
C ILE A 333 14.83 9.83 -12.45
N ILE A 334 14.07 10.89 -12.19
CA ILE A 334 12.82 11.20 -12.87
C ILE A 334 13.05 12.33 -13.88
N ASP A 335 12.64 12.10 -15.13
CA ASP A 335 12.69 13.09 -16.22
C ASP A 335 11.34 13.83 -16.33
N GLU A 336 10.27 13.10 -16.67
CA GLU A 336 8.94 13.67 -16.82
C GLU A 336 7.92 13.18 -15.78
N ILE A 337 6.89 14.00 -15.53
CA ILE A 337 5.74 13.65 -14.69
C ILE A 337 4.45 13.78 -15.51
N HIS A 338 3.82 12.65 -15.76
CA HIS A 338 2.55 12.54 -16.45
C HIS A 338 1.42 12.34 -15.44
N ILE A 339 0.34 13.11 -15.59
CA ILE A 339 -0.81 13.06 -14.68
C ILE A 339 -2.05 12.70 -15.50
N SER A 340 -2.74 11.62 -15.15
CA SER A 340 -4.02 11.18 -15.70
C SER A 340 -5.17 11.39 -14.69
N GLY A 341 -6.41 11.10 -15.11
CA GLY A 341 -7.61 11.18 -14.24
C GLY A 341 -8.12 12.59 -13.89
N LEU A 342 -7.42 13.66 -14.29
CA LEU A 342 -7.76 15.04 -13.94
C LEU A 342 -7.91 15.99 -15.14
N LYS A 343 -8.66 17.07 -14.94
CA LYS A 343 -8.78 18.17 -15.92
C LYS A 343 -7.48 18.98 -15.99
N PRO A 344 -7.16 19.66 -17.12
CA PRO A 344 -5.88 20.38 -17.29
C PRO A 344 -5.51 21.35 -16.16
N ALA A 345 -6.49 22.11 -15.65
CA ALA A 345 -6.26 23.07 -14.55
C ALA A 345 -5.88 22.37 -13.23
N GLN A 346 -6.43 21.19 -12.97
CA GLN A 346 -6.15 20.38 -11.78
C GLN A 346 -4.76 19.73 -11.87
N LYS A 347 -4.37 19.28 -13.07
CA LYS A 347 -2.99 18.81 -13.31
C LYS A 347 -1.96 19.89 -12.96
N GLN A 348 -2.27 21.17 -13.26
CA GLN A 348 -1.39 22.29 -12.91
C GLN A 348 -1.27 22.48 -11.38
N TYR A 349 -2.34 22.30 -10.60
CA TYR A 349 -2.27 22.34 -9.13
C TYR A 349 -1.33 21.27 -8.59
N ILE A 350 -1.48 20.01 -9.03
CA ILE A 350 -0.61 18.90 -8.60
C ILE A 350 0.85 19.19 -8.95
N ARG A 351 1.12 19.65 -10.18
CA ARG A 351 2.47 20.06 -10.57
C ARG A 351 3.02 21.16 -9.66
N GLY A 352 2.21 22.14 -9.27
CA GLY A 352 2.61 23.19 -8.32
C GLY A 352 3.01 22.63 -6.95
N VAL A 353 2.23 21.67 -6.42
CA VAL A 353 2.55 21.02 -5.14
C VAL A 353 3.82 20.18 -5.24
N LEU A 354 3.99 19.37 -6.30
CA LEU A 354 5.19 18.56 -6.51
C LEU A 354 6.44 19.44 -6.71
N ARG A 355 6.29 20.58 -7.41
CA ARG A 355 7.32 21.61 -7.57
C ARG A 355 7.70 22.30 -6.27
N SER A 356 6.75 22.48 -5.35
CA SER A 356 7.01 23.21 -4.09
C SER A 356 8.02 22.54 -3.16
N GLY A 357 8.27 21.24 -3.34
CA GLY A 357 9.27 20.50 -2.58
C GLY A 357 10.61 20.30 -3.29
N VAL A 358 10.76 20.77 -4.54
CA VAL A 358 11.91 20.45 -5.40
C VAL A 358 12.34 21.74 -6.12
N ALA A 359 13.51 22.27 -5.76
CA ALA A 359 14.04 23.51 -6.34
C ALA A 359 14.34 23.41 -7.85
N SER A 360 14.53 22.19 -8.37
CA SER A 360 15.09 21.89 -9.70
C SER A 360 14.09 21.86 -10.86
N PHE A 361 12.80 22.13 -10.64
CA PHE A 361 11.76 21.88 -11.66
C PHE A 361 11.74 22.83 -12.87
N ASP A 362 12.40 23.99 -12.80
CA ASP A 362 12.32 25.04 -13.84
C ASP A 362 13.70 25.54 -14.28
N THR A 363 14.76 24.76 -14.10
CA THR A 363 16.07 25.13 -14.63
C THR A 363 16.59 24.07 -15.57
N GLU A 364 17.01 24.52 -16.75
CA GLU A 364 18.01 23.90 -17.63
C GLU A 364 19.38 23.66 -16.92
N VAL A 365 19.38 23.50 -15.60
CA VAL A 365 20.52 23.07 -14.81
C VAL A 365 20.57 21.56 -14.96
N LYS A 366 21.33 21.13 -15.97
CA LYS A 366 21.73 19.73 -16.21
C LYS A 366 22.34 19.03 -14.98
N ASP A 367 22.72 19.79 -13.95
CA ASP A 367 23.54 19.33 -12.82
C ASP A 367 22.75 18.96 -11.56
N ASP A 368 21.40 19.02 -11.54
CA ASP A 368 20.60 18.62 -10.36
C ASP A 368 19.39 17.72 -10.70
N PRO A 369 19.57 16.39 -10.85
CA PRO A 369 18.49 15.49 -11.22
C PRO A 369 17.38 15.41 -10.15
N LEU A 370 16.13 15.22 -10.60
CA LEU A 370 14.99 14.94 -9.73
C LEU A 370 15.04 13.47 -9.28
N THR A 371 15.59 13.23 -8.10
CA THR A 371 15.61 11.90 -7.49
C THR A 371 14.32 11.60 -6.73
N ILE A 372 14.02 10.31 -6.54
CA ILE A 372 12.86 9.88 -5.74
C ILE A 372 12.86 10.48 -4.32
N GLU A 373 14.03 10.62 -3.69
CA GLU A 373 14.19 11.18 -2.35
C GLU A 373 13.78 12.66 -2.27
N LYS A 374 14.03 13.43 -3.33
CA LYS A 374 13.59 14.83 -3.43
C LYS A 374 12.08 14.93 -3.67
N LEU A 375 11.51 14.00 -4.44
CA LEU A 375 10.08 13.99 -4.73
C LEU A 375 9.23 13.57 -3.52
N LYS A 376 9.73 12.62 -2.72
CA LYS A 376 9.01 11.96 -1.62
C LYS A 376 8.38 12.95 -0.63
N PRO A 377 9.06 13.99 -0.10
CA PRO A 377 8.41 14.98 0.76
C PRO A 377 7.25 15.72 0.08
N ALA A 378 7.39 16.07 -1.20
CA ALA A 378 6.35 16.78 -1.95
C ALA A 378 5.14 15.87 -2.20
N TYR A 379 5.38 14.60 -2.53
CA TYR A 379 4.35 13.58 -2.69
C TYR A 379 3.56 13.37 -1.40
N TYR A 380 4.24 13.14 -0.27
CA TYR A 380 3.59 12.89 1.02
C TYR A 380 2.82 14.12 1.54
N LYS A 381 3.35 15.33 1.30
CA LYS A 381 2.63 16.59 1.59
C LYS A 381 1.32 16.68 0.83
N MET A 382 1.32 16.29 -0.44
CA MET A 382 0.11 16.25 -1.27
C MET A 382 -0.90 15.23 -0.73
N LEU A 383 -0.45 14.04 -0.32
CA LEU A 383 -1.33 13.03 0.30
C LEU A 383 -2.02 13.56 1.56
N ALA A 384 -1.31 14.37 2.34
CA ALA A 384 -1.83 14.95 3.58
C ALA A 384 -2.90 16.03 3.38
N GLU A 385 -3.15 16.50 2.14
CA GLU A 385 -4.12 17.57 1.87
C GLU A 385 -5.58 17.10 1.78
N GLU A 386 -5.87 15.79 1.88
CA GLU A 386 -7.24 15.22 1.88
C GLU A 386 -8.12 15.62 0.68
N LYS A 387 -7.51 16.11 -0.42
CA LYS A 387 -8.19 16.56 -1.64
C LYS A 387 -8.31 15.47 -2.73
N LEU A 388 -7.60 14.37 -2.55
CA LEU A 388 -7.49 13.27 -3.48
C LEU A 388 -8.15 12.04 -2.89
N GLU A 389 -8.97 11.35 -3.69
CA GLU A 389 -9.51 10.04 -3.30
C GLU A 389 -8.43 8.97 -3.46
N SER A 390 -7.71 9.01 -4.58
CA SER A 390 -6.55 8.16 -4.82
C SER A 390 -5.52 8.84 -5.70
N ILE A 391 -4.25 8.50 -5.47
CA ILE A 391 -3.15 8.78 -6.38
C ILE A 391 -2.26 7.56 -6.45
N TYR A 392 -2.21 6.97 -7.64
CA TYR A 392 -1.46 5.76 -7.90
C TYR A 392 -0.20 6.09 -8.72
N PRO A 393 1.01 5.90 -8.16
CA PRO A 393 2.24 6.26 -8.83
C PRO A 393 2.91 5.05 -9.49
N LYS A 394 3.48 5.25 -10.67
CA LYS A 394 4.21 4.22 -11.45
C LYS A 394 5.42 4.84 -12.13
N LEU A 395 6.57 4.19 -12.07
CA LEU A 395 7.78 4.60 -12.79
C LEU A 395 7.98 3.73 -14.04
N ILE A 396 8.13 4.38 -15.19
CA ILE A 396 8.42 3.71 -16.46
C ILE A 396 9.83 4.10 -16.88
N TYR A 397 10.68 3.10 -17.10
CA TYR A 397 12.08 3.31 -17.44
C TYR A 397 12.23 3.53 -18.94
N ASP A 398 12.89 4.62 -19.31
CA ASP A 398 13.33 4.91 -20.68
C ASP A 398 14.77 4.43 -20.84
N GLU A 399 14.96 3.31 -21.57
CA GLU A 399 16.28 2.74 -21.82
C GLU A 399 17.19 3.65 -22.65
N GLN A 400 16.64 4.54 -23.49
CA GLN A 400 17.44 5.45 -24.32
C GLN A 400 17.99 6.59 -23.49
N LYS A 401 17.15 7.17 -22.62
CA LYS A 401 17.53 8.28 -21.74
C LYS A 401 18.18 7.84 -20.43
N GLN A 402 18.07 6.56 -20.06
CA GLN A 402 18.55 5.98 -18.80
C GLN A 402 17.93 6.63 -17.55
N VAL A 403 16.67 7.07 -17.65
CA VAL A 403 15.89 7.76 -16.61
C VAL A 403 14.46 7.22 -16.57
N PHE A 404 13.69 7.62 -15.58
CA PHE A 404 12.29 7.20 -15.41
C PHE A 404 11.31 8.33 -15.69
N ASP A 405 10.17 7.97 -16.26
CA ASP A 405 8.98 8.83 -16.30
C ASP A 405 8.02 8.42 -15.18
N LEU A 406 7.56 9.41 -14.41
CA LEU A 406 6.58 9.19 -13.35
C LEU A 406 5.16 9.37 -13.89
N MET A 407 4.41 8.28 -13.90
CA MET A 407 2.99 8.23 -14.21
C MET A 407 2.19 8.32 -12.90
N LEU A 408 1.33 9.33 -12.78
CA LEU A 408 0.42 9.53 -11.66
C LEU A 408 -1.02 9.42 -12.13
N ASP A 409 -1.70 8.35 -11.73
CA ASP A 409 -3.14 8.22 -11.96
C ASP A 409 -3.93 8.73 -10.75
N VAL A 410 -4.69 9.81 -10.95
CA VAL A 410 -5.28 10.57 -9.85
C VAL A 410 -6.79 10.59 -9.95
N THR A 411 -7.44 10.13 -8.88
CA THR A 411 -8.88 10.24 -8.70
C THR A 411 -9.18 11.40 -7.76
N ARG A 412 -10.06 12.29 -8.20
CA ARG A 412 -10.48 13.46 -7.43
C ARG A 412 -11.24 13.03 -6.17
N GLY A 413 -10.92 13.64 -5.02
CA GLY A 413 -11.65 13.47 -3.77
C GLY A 413 -13.11 13.93 -3.83
N ASN A 414 -13.90 13.46 -2.86
CA ASN A 414 -15.27 13.90 -2.64
C ASN A 414 -15.35 15.43 -2.48
N GLN A 415 -16.38 16.03 -3.08
CA GLN A 415 -16.53 17.47 -3.14
C GLN A 415 -17.39 18.00 -2.00
N LEU A 416 -18.33 17.21 -1.50
CA LEU A 416 -19.26 17.59 -0.44
C LEU A 416 -19.03 16.72 0.79
N ILE A 417 -18.87 17.33 1.95
CA ILE A 417 -18.77 16.65 3.24
C ILE A 417 -19.89 17.17 4.12
N ALA A 418 -20.71 16.28 4.66
CA ALA A 418 -21.77 16.58 5.60
C ALA A 418 -21.44 15.95 6.96
N GLY A 419 -21.26 16.78 7.99
CA GLY A 419 -20.97 16.34 9.35
C GLY A 419 -22.17 16.49 10.26
N MET A 420 -22.36 15.56 11.18
CA MET A 420 -23.39 15.65 12.23
C MET A 420 -22.85 15.18 13.58
N GLY A 421 -23.28 15.83 14.65
CA GLY A 421 -22.93 15.44 16.01
C GLY A 421 -23.48 16.40 17.04
N GLY A 422 -22.69 16.72 18.05
CA GLY A 422 -23.08 17.67 19.09
C GLY A 422 -22.62 17.28 20.48
N ALA A 423 -23.35 17.73 21.50
CA ALA A 423 -23.11 17.42 22.89
C ALA A 423 -24.41 16.98 23.56
N VAL A 424 -24.39 15.80 24.20
CA VAL A 424 -25.50 15.27 24.98
C VAL A 424 -25.10 15.25 26.45
N THR A 425 -25.81 16.01 27.26
CA THR A 425 -25.58 16.14 28.70
C THR A 425 -26.92 16.07 29.46
N SER A 426 -26.85 15.82 30.76
CA SER A 426 -28.01 15.88 31.66
C SER A 426 -28.52 17.32 31.90
N SER A 427 -27.82 18.33 31.37
CA SER A 427 -28.11 19.75 31.57
C SER A 427 -28.85 20.36 30.36
N SER A 428 -29.20 21.65 30.45
CA SER A 428 -29.80 22.41 29.34
C SER A 428 -28.82 22.74 28.19
N VAL A 429 -27.54 22.35 28.30
CA VAL A 429 -26.47 22.62 27.32
C VAL A 429 -26.41 21.52 26.25
N ASN A 430 -27.53 20.87 25.97
CA ASN A 430 -27.64 19.93 24.86
C ASN A 430 -27.61 20.69 23.54
N GLU A 431 -26.77 20.24 22.60
CA GLU A 431 -26.51 20.92 21.33
C GLU A 431 -26.44 19.90 20.20
N LEU A 432 -27.13 20.20 19.10
CA LEU A 432 -26.98 19.52 17.82
C LEU A 432 -25.97 20.29 16.97
N PHE A 433 -25.00 19.60 16.40
CA PHE A 433 -24.03 20.15 15.46
C PHE A 433 -24.32 19.61 14.05
N LEU A 434 -24.36 20.53 13.07
CA LEU A 434 -24.45 20.20 11.66
C LEU A 434 -23.39 20.97 10.87
N GLN A 435 -22.73 20.32 9.92
CA GLN A 435 -21.75 20.92 9.04
C GLN A 435 -21.99 20.51 7.59
N LEU A 436 -21.79 21.45 6.67
CA LEU A 436 -21.65 21.22 5.25
C LEU A 436 -20.37 21.87 4.75
N GLN A 437 -19.52 21.13 4.07
CA GLN A 437 -18.29 21.62 3.47
C GLN A 437 -18.26 21.25 1.99
N TYR A 438 -17.93 22.24 1.16
CA TYR A 438 -17.76 22.07 -0.27
C TYR A 438 -16.32 22.39 -0.69
N ASN A 439 -15.64 21.41 -1.29
CA ASN A 439 -14.27 21.49 -1.78
C ASN A 439 -14.27 21.55 -3.32
N TYR A 440 -13.79 22.66 -3.87
CA TYR A 440 -13.65 22.86 -5.31
C TYR A 440 -12.22 23.29 -5.65
N TRP A 441 -11.60 22.67 -6.65
CA TRP A 441 -10.23 23.04 -7.01
C TRP A 441 -9.99 23.00 -8.51
N ARG A 442 -9.20 23.97 -8.96
CA ARG A 442 -8.67 24.11 -10.32
C ARG A 442 -7.15 24.32 -10.23
N LYS A 443 -6.66 25.52 -10.55
CA LYS A 443 -5.27 25.94 -10.30
C LYS A 443 -5.03 26.28 -8.83
N ASN A 444 -6.08 26.72 -8.14
CA ASN A 444 -6.12 26.98 -6.70
C ASN A 444 -7.21 26.10 -6.07
N SER A 445 -7.13 25.87 -4.77
CA SER A 445 -8.13 25.15 -4.01
C SER A 445 -9.06 26.12 -3.31
N PHE A 446 -10.36 25.92 -3.43
CA PHE A 446 -11.41 26.69 -2.79
C PHE A 446 -12.20 25.74 -1.88
N GLN A 447 -12.42 26.18 -0.65
CA GLN A 447 -13.20 25.47 0.34
C GLN A 447 -14.23 26.43 0.91
N VAL A 448 -15.49 25.98 0.95
CA VAL A 448 -16.57 26.71 1.61
C VAL A 448 -17.13 25.79 2.69
N THR A 449 -17.03 26.22 3.94
CA THR A 449 -17.52 25.47 5.08
C THR A 449 -18.63 26.26 5.74
N THR A 450 -19.77 25.64 5.99
CA THR A 450 -20.80 26.18 6.87
C THR A 450 -21.12 25.18 7.95
N ASN A 451 -21.26 25.64 9.18
CA ASN A 451 -21.73 24.81 10.27
C ASN A 451 -22.61 25.61 11.22
N GLY A 452 -23.30 24.90 12.10
CA GLY A 452 -24.10 25.52 13.13
C GLY A 452 -24.30 24.61 14.31
N TYR A 453 -24.38 25.22 15.48
CA TYR A 453 -24.78 24.59 16.72
C TYR A 453 -26.21 25.02 17.02
N PHE A 454 -27.07 24.07 17.39
CA PHE A 454 -28.49 24.28 17.65
C PHE A 454 -28.84 23.71 19.02
N GLY A 455 -29.13 24.57 19.98
CA GLY A 455 -29.38 24.20 21.36
C GLY A 455 -30.28 25.19 22.09
N ARG A 456 -30.71 24.82 23.29
CA ARG A 456 -31.53 25.72 24.13
C ARG A 456 -30.71 26.90 24.65
N PHE A 457 -29.46 26.61 25.06
CA PHE A 457 -28.51 27.58 25.59
C PHE A 457 -27.75 28.31 24.48
N TYR A 458 -27.08 27.58 23.59
CA TYR A 458 -26.21 28.14 22.57
C TYR A 458 -26.75 27.83 21.17
N ASN A 459 -26.73 28.84 20.31
CA ASN A 459 -26.97 28.68 18.89
C ASN A 459 -25.89 29.44 18.12
N SER A 460 -25.39 28.86 17.04
CA SER A 460 -24.46 29.56 16.17
C SER A 460 -24.61 29.22 14.71
N ALA A 461 -24.16 30.14 13.88
CA ALA A 461 -24.00 29.96 12.46
C ALA A 461 -22.59 30.38 12.07
N TYR A 462 -21.90 29.50 11.36
CA TYR A 462 -20.55 29.67 10.87
C TYR A 462 -20.56 29.58 9.35
N LEU A 463 -19.88 30.52 8.70
CA LEU A 463 -19.59 30.47 7.26
C LEU A 463 -18.13 30.83 7.04
N GLU A 464 -17.38 29.95 6.39
CA GLU A 464 -15.98 30.12 6.06
C GLU A 464 -15.76 29.92 4.57
N GLY A 465 -15.04 30.87 3.96
CA GLY A 465 -14.44 30.72 2.65
C GLY A 465 -12.92 30.67 2.79
N ARG A 466 -12.29 29.64 2.23
CA ARG A 466 -10.84 29.46 2.22
C ARG A 466 -10.33 29.23 0.80
N VAL A 467 -9.23 29.87 0.45
CA VAL A 467 -8.50 29.66 -0.81
C VAL A 467 -7.05 29.30 -0.52
N ASP A 468 -6.59 28.13 -0.97
CA ASP A 468 -5.17 27.74 -0.89
C ASP A 468 -4.46 27.93 -2.24
N PHE A 469 -3.23 28.44 -2.18
CA PHE A 469 -2.37 28.66 -3.34
C PHE A 469 -1.16 27.70 -3.32
N PRO A 470 -1.04 26.78 -4.30
CA PRO A 470 -0.02 25.71 -4.33
C PRO A 470 1.32 26.20 -4.92
N TYR A 471 1.84 27.32 -4.43
CA TYR A 471 3.15 27.84 -4.83
C TYR A 471 4.29 27.24 -3.98
N PRO A 472 5.57 27.39 -4.40
CA PRO A 472 6.72 26.91 -3.62
C PRO A 472 6.72 27.32 -2.15
N LYS A 473 6.24 28.53 -1.87
CA LYS A 473 5.85 28.98 -0.53
C LYS A 473 4.33 28.99 -0.48
N PRO A 474 3.68 27.90 0.00
CA PRO A 474 2.23 27.84 0.02
C PRO A 474 1.68 28.82 1.04
N PHE A 475 0.62 29.53 0.67
CA PHE A 475 -0.15 30.41 1.56
C PHE A 475 -1.65 30.22 1.29
N PHE A 476 -2.48 30.74 2.19
CA PHE A 476 -3.93 30.66 2.05
C PHE A 476 -4.56 32.02 2.33
N PHE A 477 -5.80 32.22 1.92
CA PHE A 477 -6.64 33.28 2.43
C PHE A 477 -7.90 32.65 3.01
N LYS A 478 -8.24 33.02 4.25
CA LYS A 478 -9.45 32.56 4.92
C LYS A 478 -10.26 33.75 5.40
N THR A 479 -11.54 33.72 5.10
CA THR A 479 -12.55 34.65 5.61
C THR A 479 -13.63 33.85 6.31
N ALA A 480 -13.92 34.17 7.56
CA ALA A 480 -14.98 33.51 8.32
C ALA A 480 -15.93 34.51 8.96
N PHE A 481 -17.22 34.22 8.88
CA PHE A 481 -18.30 34.90 9.54
C PHE A 481 -18.86 33.97 10.62
N VAL A 482 -18.87 34.47 11.86
CA VAL A 482 -19.38 33.72 13.01
C VAL A 482 -20.48 34.53 13.66
N PHE A 483 -21.65 33.91 13.81
CA PHE A 483 -22.77 34.44 14.54
C PHE A 483 -23.02 33.53 15.74
N ASN A 484 -22.95 34.08 16.94
CA ASN A 484 -23.23 33.38 18.18
C ASN A 484 -24.43 34.02 18.86
N LYS A 485 -25.29 33.19 19.45
CA LYS A 485 -26.41 33.61 20.29
C LYS A 485 -26.46 32.73 21.52
N PHE A 486 -26.25 33.34 22.68
CA PHE A 486 -26.38 32.70 23.97
C PHE A 486 -27.70 33.10 24.62
N ASN A 487 -28.41 32.12 25.16
CA ASN A 487 -29.68 32.28 25.84
C ASN A 487 -29.58 31.72 27.26
N TYR A 488 -29.17 32.58 28.18
CA TYR A 488 -28.99 32.25 29.60
C TYR A 488 -30.31 32.09 30.36
N PHE A 489 -31.45 32.30 29.71
CA PHE A 489 -32.78 32.21 30.33
C PHE A 489 -33.37 30.79 30.28
N LYS A 490 -33.15 30.04 29.19
CA LYS A 490 -33.71 28.68 28.99
C LYS A 490 -32.97 27.56 29.73
N THR A 491 -32.16 27.91 30.74
CA THR A 491 -31.32 27.00 31.52
C THR A 491 -31.85 26.70 32.93
N LYS A 492 -32.93 27.36 33.37
CA LYS A 492 -33.53 27.13 34.71
C LYS A 492 -34.61 26.04 34.74
N THR A 493 -34.61 25.33 35.86
CA THR A 493 -35.35 24.13 36.27
C THR A 493 -36.89 24.20 36.20
N TYR A 494 -37.53 23.04 35.98
CA TYR A 494 -38.99 22.82 35.88
C TYR A 494 -39.85 23.21 37.12
N PHE A 495 -39.27 23.75 38.20
CA PHE A 495 -39.93 23.81 39.52
C PHE A 495 -40.05 25.18 40.19
N PHE A 496 -39.58 26.28 39.60
CA PHE A 496 -39.82 27.62 40.14
C PHE A 496 -40.07 28.64 39.02
N GLU A 497 -41.24 29.28 39.06
CA GLU A 497 -41.57 30.48 38.27
C GLU A 497 -40.95 31.70 38.96
N ASP A 498 -40.03 32.38 38.28
CA ASP A 498 -39.58 33.74 38.65
C ASP A 498 -40.58 34.73 38.00
N GLU A 499 -41.23 35.58 38.80
CA GLU A 499 -42.28 36.53 38.35
C GLU A 499 -41.78 37.70 37.48
N ASP A 500 -40.46 37.88 37.32
CA ASP A 500 -39.89 38.86 36.37
C ASP A 500 -38.49 38.42 35.92
N PRO A 501 -38.34 37.70 34.79
CA PRO A 501 -37.02 37.30 34.35
C PRO A 501 -36.31 38.41 33.56
N PHE A 502 -35.09 38.73 33.96
CA PHE A 502 -34.16 39.49 33.12
C PHE A 502 -33.78 38.64 31.90
N PHE A 503 -34.24 39.03 30.71
CA PHE A 503 -33.88 38.37 29.46
C PHE A 503 -32.43 38.71 29.08
N LEU A 504 -31.46 37.88 29.49
CA LEU A 504 -30.08 38.00 29.02
C LEU A 504 -29.88 37.15 27.75
N ILE A 505 -30.13 37.76 26.59
CA ILE A 505 -29.74 37.22 25.28
C ILE A 505 -28.50 37.98 24.82
N GLU A 506 -27.38 37.28 24.74
CA GLU A 506 -26.11 37.82 24.24
C GLU A 506 -25.92 37.41 22.77
N LYS A 507 -25.45 38.34 21.95
CA LYS A 507 -25.19 38.12 20.52
C LYS A 507 -23.79 38.62 20.18
N ASP A 508 -22.95 37.70 19.74
CA ASP A 508 -21.59 38.01 19.34
C ASP A 508 -21.38 37.67 17.88
N ASN A 509 -20.96 38.66 17.09
CA ASN A 509 -20.73 38.52 15.66
C ASN A 509 -19.29 38.91 15.33
N PHE A 510 -18.57 38.03 14.65
CA PHE A 510 -17.16 38.25 14.30
C PHE A 510 -16.93 38.05 12.81
N LEU A 511 -16.07 38.90 12.24
CA LEU A 511 -15.42 38.67 10.96
C LEU A 511 -13.95 38.34 11.23
N VAL A 512 -13.51 37.15 10.81
CA VAL A 512 -12.11 36.72 10.96
C VAL A 512 -11.47 36.67 9.58
N LEU A 513 -10.35 37.38 9.44
CA LEU A 513 -9.47 37.33 8.26
C LEU A 513 -8.13 36.73 8.68
N SER A 514 -7.65 35.71 7.97
CA SER A 514 -6.33 35.10 8.18
C SER A 514 -5.64 34.72 6.87
N GLY A 515 -4.31 34.74 6.85
CA GLY A 515 -3.49 34.43 5.68
C GLY A 515 -2.11 33.88 6.03
#